data_AF-A0A6M8VAJ9-F1
#
_entry.id   AF-A0A6M8VAJ9-F1
#
_cell.length_a   1.000
_cell.length_b   1.000
_cell.length_c   1.000
_cell.angle_alpha   90.00
_cell.angle_beta   90.00
_cell.angle_gamma   90.00
#
_symmetry.space_group_name_H-M   'P 1'
#
loop_
_entity.id
_entity.type
_entity.pdbx_description
1 polymer ?
#
loop_
_entity_poly.entity_id
_entity_poly.type
_entity_poly.pdbx_seq_one_letter_code
_entity_poly.pdbx_strand_id
1 'polypeptide(L)'
;MSSNSYDVFNQKISLIYEYDNKSPLFARVADIELEKNNIDEAIRILTDGLTHHPGFSVAYFLLGKAHTLKGNYGQALKYVKKGSELIHSSKSFDYYLREIDAIKKQRQLFNVSRWAGTANENFYNQSPPASNQTEEKKSSESIEETLNKLTAEIEGASAQIKEAKRQISVTRSKDYSQNDLIISETLAKIYVTQGEFKEAITVYKKLKVKSPDKEAYFDSKISELNAKLSN
;
A
#
# COMPACT_ATOMS: atom_id res chain seq x y z
N MET A 1 -26.47 -15.94 19.47
CA MET A 1 -25.21 -15.54 18.80
C MET A 1 -24.33 -16.77 18.76
N SER A 2 -24.19 -17.42 17.61
CA SER A 2 -23.35 -18.61 17.49
C SER A 2 -21.90 -18.14 17.49
N SER A 3 -21.19 -18.29 18.61
CA SER A 3 -19.74 -18.12 18.61
C SER A 3 -19.17 -19.16 17.64
N ASN A 4 -18.56 -18.68 16.55
CA ASN A 4 -17.91 -19.53 15.57
C ASN A 4 -16.89 -20.41 16.31
N SER A 5 -16.82 -21.71 15.99
CA SER A 5 -15.88 -22.66 16.61
C SER A 5 -14.44 -22.13 16.57
N TYR A 6 -14.10 -21.38 15.51
CA TYR A 6 -12.81 -20.68 15.35
C TYR A 6 -12.57 -19.60 16.42
N ASP A 7 -13.59 -18.80 16.76
CA ASP A 7 -13.47 -17.73 17.74
C ASP A 7 -13.29 -18.29 19.15
N VAL A 8 -14.04 -19.35 19.48
CA VAL A 8 -13.91 -20.07 20.76
C VAL A 8 -12.51 -20.69 20.89
N PHE A 9 -11.99 -21.26 19.79
CA PHE A 9 -10.63 -21.79 19.77
C PHE A 9 -9.59 -20.68 20.01
N ASN A 10 -9.70 -19.54 19.31
CA ASN A 10 -8.79 -18.41 19.48
C ASN A 10 -8.82 -17.85 20.92
N GLN A 11 -10.01 -17.74 21.53
CA GLN A 11 -10.16 -17.32 22.93
C GLN A 11 -9.43 -18.26 23.90
N LYS A 12 -9.53 -19.58 23.69
CA LYS A 12 -8.80 -20.56 24.50
C LYS A 12 -7.29 -20.39 24.37
N ILE A 13 -6.80 -20.18 23.15
CA ILE A 13 -5.36 -19.94 22.90
C ILE A 13 -4.88 -18.67 23.61
N SER A 14 -5.64 -17.57 23.54
CA SER A 14 -5.32 -16.34 24.27
C SER A 14 -5.28 -16.56 25.78
N LEU A 15 -6.26 -17.27 26.35
CA LEU A 15 -6.31 -17.54 27.79
C LEU A 15 -5.12 -18.38 28.29
N ILE A 16 -4.71 -19.39 27.50
CA ILE A 16 -3.54 -20.21 27.84
C ILE A 16 -2.27 -19.36 27.83
N TYR A 17 -2.13 -18.47 26.85
CA TYR A 17 -0.99 -17.56 26.76
C TYR A 17 -0.96 -16.52 27.90
N GLU A 18 -2.11 -16.01 28.32
CA GLU A 18 -2.20 -15.12 29.49
C GLU A 18 -1.69 -15.80 30.77
N TYR A 19 -1.94 -17.10 30.91
CA TYR A 19 -1.45 -17.87 32.05
C TYR A 19 0.04 -18.23 31.95
N ASP A 20 0.53 -18.53 30.74
CA ASP A 20 1.95 -18.80 30.46
C ASP A 20 2.44 -18.01 29.24
N ASN A 21 2.96 -16.80 29.53
CA ASN A 21 3.46 -15.89 28.52
C ASN A 21 4.79 -16.32 27.88
N LYS A 22 5.41 -17.41 28.39
CA LYS A 22 6.62 -18.01 27.81
C LYS A 22 6.29 -19.13 26.84
N SER A 23 5.01 -19.44 26.62
CA SER A 23 4.63 -20.46 25.65
C SER A 23 4.93 -20.00 24.22
N PRO A 24 5.36 -20.90 23.30
CA PRO A 24 5.49 -20.61 21.86
C PRO A 24 4.18 -20.15 21.18
N LEU A 25 3.05 -20.21 21.88
CA LEU A 25 1.75 -19.72 21.43
C LEU A 25 1.70 -18.19 21.21
N PHE A 26 2.68 -17.43 21.73
CA PHE A 26 2.74 -15.98 21.57
C PHE A 26 2.61 -15.53 20.10
N ALA A 27 3.18 -16.29 19.16
CA ALA A 27 3.10 -15.97 17.73
C ALA A 27 1.68 -16.14 17.19
N ARG A 28 0.94 -17.13 17.69
CA ARG A 28 -0.46 -17.34 17.31
C ARG A 28 -1.35 -16.24 17.88
N VAL A 29 -1.12 -15.86 19.13
CA VAL A 29 -1.84 -14.74 19.77
C VAL A 29 -1.56 -13.44 19.03
N ALA A 30 -0.31 -13.17 18.67
CA ALA A 30 0.04 -11.99 17.88
C ALA A 30 -0.63 -11.97 16.49
N ASP A 31 -0.73 -13.11 15.80
CA ASP A 31 -1.43 -13.17 14.51
C ASP A 31 -2.93 -12.91 14.67
N ILE A 32 -3.56 -13.39 15.76
CA ILE A 32 -4.94 -13.04 16.11
C ILE A 32 -5.08 -11.53 16.34
N GLU A 33 -4.14 -10.90 17.04
CA GLU A 33 -4.15 -9.44 17.25
C GLU A 33 -3.94 -8.67 15.93
N LEU A 34 -3.14 -9.20 14.99
CA LEU A 34 -3.02 -8.63 13.63
C LEU A 34 -4.33 -8.73 12.84
N GLU A 35 -5.06 -9.85 12.94
CA GLU A 35 -6.39 -10.02 12.32
C GLU A 35 -7.39 -9.00 12.87
N LYS A 36 -7.31 -8.68 14.17
CA LYS A 36 -8.10 -7.63 14.82
C LYS A 36 -7.62 -6.20 14.51
N ASN A 37 -6.57 -6.04 13.69
CA ASN A 37 -5.92 -4.77 13.39
C ASN A 37 -5.27 -4.06 14.60
N ASN A 38 -4.99 -4.81 15.68
CA ASN A 38 -4.26 -4.34 16.86
C ASN A 38 -2.75 -4.47 16.64
N ILE A 39 -2.21 -3.70 15.70
CA ILE A 39 -0.83 -3.86 15.20
C ILE A 39 0.22 -3.63 16.28
N ASP A 40 0.04 -2.61 17.13
CA ASP A 40 1.01 -2.27 18.16
C ASP A 40 1.11 -3.35 19.25
N GLU A 41 -0.02 -3.93 19.62
CA GLU A 41 -0.08 -5.01 20.61
C GLU A 41 0.54 -6.30 20.06
N ALA A 42 0.27 -6.63 18.79
CA ALA A 42 0.92 -7.74 18.12
C ALA A 42 2.46 -7.59 18.10
N ILE A 43 2.97 -6.38 17.83
CA ILE A 43 4.41 -6.11 17.88
C ILE A 43 4.95 -6.35 19.29
N ARG A 44 4.26 -5.83 20.33
CA ARG A 44 4.66 -6.01 21.73
C ARG A 44 4.78 -7.49 22.10
N ILE A 45 3.74 -8.28 21.83
CA ILE A 45 3.68 -9.72 22.10
C ILE A 45 4.81 -10.47 21.38
N LEU A 46 5.06 -10.15 20.11
CA LEU A 46 6.12 -10.78 19.34
C LEU A 46 7.51 -10.41 19.86
N THR A 47 7.73 -9.15 20.23
CA THR A 47 9.03 -8.71 20.77
C THR A 47 9.33 -9.37 22.11
N ASP A 48 8.32 -9.49 22.99
CA ASP A 48 8.43 -10.15 24.29
C ASP A 48 8.63 -11.66 24.14
N GLY A 49 7.84 -12.33 23.29
CA GLY A 49 8.01 -13.76 23.03
C GLY A 49 9.38 -14.09 22.44
N LEU A 50 9.94 -13.24 21.59
CA LEU A 50 11.28 -13.41 21.05
C LEU A 50 12.41 -13.22 22.08
N THR A 51 12.18 -12.56 23.22
CA THR A 51 13.21 -12.52 24.29
C THR A 51 13.42 -13.90 24.91
N HIS A 52 12.38 -14.74 24.91
CA HIS A 52 12.44 -16.11 25.40
C HIS A 52 12.70 -17.14 24.29
N HIS A 53 12.23 -16.86 23.07
CA HIS A 53 12.34 -17.75 21.91
C HIS A 53 13.04 -17.09 20.72
N PRO A 54 14.34 -16.76 20.83
CA PRO A 54 15.05 -15.98 19.81
C PRO A 54 15.19 -16.68 18.45
N GLY A 55 15.05 -18.01 18.40
CA GLY A 55 15.10 -18.81 17.18
C GLY A 55 13.75 -19.01 16.47
N PHE A 56 12.69 -18.39 16.97
CA PHE A 56 11.34 -18.62 16.44
C PHE A 56 11.11 -17.84 15.13
N SER A 57 11.49 -18.45 14.00
CA SER A 57 11.47 -17.84 12.66
C SER A 57 10.11 -17.23 12.28
N VAL A 58 9.00 -17.89 12.64
CA VAL A 58 7.64 -17.43 12.37
C VAL A 58 7.38 -16.06 13.01
N ALA A 59 7.87 -15.82 14.23
CA ALA A 59 7.67 -14.53 14.90
C ALA A 59 8.38 -13.38 14.17
N TYR A 60 9.53 -13.64 13.55
CA TYR A 60 10.21 -12.64 12.72
C TYR A 60 9.42 -12.30 11.45
N PHE A 61 8.79 -13.27 10.80
CA PHE A 61 7.92 -13.01 9.66
C PHE A 61 6.65 -12.24 10.08
N LEU A 62 6.05 -12.58 11.22
CA LEU A 62 4.91 -11.85 11.77
C LEU A 62 5.28 -10.41 12.16
N LEU A 63 6.47 -10.16 12.71
CA LEU A 63 6.98 -8.80 12.92
C LEU A 63 7.16 -8.05 11.60
N GLY A 64 7.66 -8.74 10.57
CA GLY A 64 7.74 -8.23 9.21
C GLY A 64 6.37 -7.75 8.70
N LYS A 65 5.35 -8.61 8.80
CA LYS A 65 3.96 -8.33 8.45
C LYS A 65 3.41 -7.14 9.26
N ALA A 66 3.57 -7.16 10.58
CA ALA A 66 3.11 -6.10 11.47
C ALA A 66 3.72 -4.73 11.13
N HIS A 67 5.04 -4.66 10.91
CA HIS A 67 5.71 -3.43 10.50
C HIS A 67 5.32 -2.97 9.10
N THR A 68 5.03 -3.90 8.19
CA THR A 68 4.50 -3.58 6.85
C THR A 68 3.14 -2.91 6.95
N LEU A 69 2.25 -3.48 7.78
CA LEU A 69 0.94 -2.89 8.07
C LEU A 69 1.08 -1.53 8.77
N LYS A 70 2.06 -1.35 9.64
CA LYS A 70 2.36 -0.05 10.24
C LYS A 70 2.93 0.98 9.25
N GLY A 71 3.47 0.53 8.11
CA GLY A 71 4.13 1.38 7.11
C GLY A 71 5.65 1.53 7.32
N ASN A 72 6.21 0.83 8.29
CA ASN A 72 7.62 0.84 8.64
C ASN A 72 8.41 -0.18 7.80
N TYR A 73 8.48 0.03 6.49
CA TYR A 73 9.06 -0.95 5.54
C TYR A 73 10.52 -1.31 5.81
N GLY A 74 11.32 -0.37 6.33
CA GLY A 74 12.73 -0.64 6.68
C GLY A 74 12.87 -1.67 7.80
N GLN A 75 12.03 -1.58 8.84
CA GLN A 75 12.00 -2.57 9.91
C GLN A 75 11.40 -3.89 9.41
N ALA A 76 10.34 -3.82 8.60
CA ALA A 76 9.74 -5.02 8.02
C ALA A 76 10.77 -5.88 7.28
N LEU A 77 11.58 -5.26 6.42
CA LEU A 77 12.63 -5.96 5.67
C LEU A 77 13.69 -6.57 6.59
N LYS A 78 14.10 -5.85 7.65
CA LYS A 78 15.06 -6.34 8.64
C LYS A 78 14.57 -7.61 9.33
N TYR A 79 13.31 -7.66 9.74
CA TYR A 79 12.74 -8.82 10.41
C TYR A 79 12.52 -9.99 9.45
N VAL A 80 12.01 -9.75 8.24
CA VAL A 80 11.88 -10.78 7.20
C VAL A 80 13.23 -11.40 6.85
N LYS A 81 14.28 -10.58 6.71
CA LYS A 81 15.64 -11.06 6.48
C LYS A 81 16.10 -12.00 7.59
N LYS A 82 15.98 -11.59 8.86
CA LYS A 82 16.29 -12.45 10.01
C LYS A 82 15.50 -13.76 10.02
N GLY A 83 14.19 -13.68 9.76
CA GLY A 83 13.34 -14.87 9.67
C GLY A 83 13.81 -15.85 8.59
N SER A 84 14.20 -15.33 7.42
CA SER A 84 14.69 -16.12 6.29
C SER A 84 16.06 -16.74 6.53
N GLU A 85 16.95 -16.05 7.27
CA GLU A 85 18.26 -16.55 7.68
C GLU A 85 18.09 -17.75 8.62
N LEU A 86 17.16 -17.68 9.58
CA LEU A 86 16.90 -18.78 10.52
C LEU A 86 16.43 -20.07 9.83
N ILE A 87 15.63 -19.95 8.77
CA ILE A 87 15.13 -21.11 8.00
C ILE A 87 15.99 -21.42 6.77
N HIS A 88 17.10 -20.70 6.57
CA HIS A 88 18.03 -20.86 5.44
C HIS A 88 17.33 -20.89 4.07
N SER A 89 16.30 -20.06 3.89
CA SER A 89 15.47 -20.06 2.68
C SER A 89 15.43 -18.68 2.03
N SER A 90 16.21 -18.53 0.96
CA SER A 90 16.16 -17.33 0.11
C SER A 90 14.78 -17.14 -0.53
N LYS A 91 14.08 -18.24 -0.87
CA LYS A 91 12.75 -18.19 -1.49
C LYS A 91 11.73 -17.52 -0.57
N SER A 92 11.83 -17.78 0.74
CA SER A 92 10.94 -17.17 1.74
C SER A 92 11.20 -15.67 1.85
N PHE A 93 12.47 -15.24 1.80
CA PHE A 93 12.80 -13.82 1.75
C PHE A 93 12.18 -13.13 0.53
N ASP A 94 12.38 -13.70 -0.67
CA ASP A 94 11.86 -13.13 -1.91
C ASP A 94 10.33 -13.04 -1.92
N TYR A 95 9.65 -14.03 -1.34
CA TYR A 95 8.19 -14.03 -1.18
C TYR A 95 7.72 -12.82 -0.36
N TYR A 96 8.23 -12.67 0.87
CA TYR A 96 7.82 -11.58 1.76
C TYR A 96 8.28 -10.21 1.25
N LEU A 97 9.41 -10.12 0.56
CA LEU A 97 9.86 -8.88 -0.08
C LEU A 97 8.84 -8.41 -1.14
N ARG A 98 8.35 -9.32 -1.98
CA ARG A 98 7.31 -9.01 -2.97
C ARG A 98 6.01 -8.57 -2.32
N GLU A 99 5.61 -9.20 -1.22
CA GLU A 99 4.41 -8.78 -0.46
C GLU A 99 4.57 -7.36 0.11
N ILE A 100 5.71 -7.05 0.71
CA ILE A 100 6.03 -5.71 1.23
C ILE A 100 5.94 -4.67 0.10
N ASP A 101 6.56 -4.94 -1.04
CA ASP A 101 6.57 -4.04 -2.18
C ASP A 101 5.17 -3.85 -2.79
N ALA A 102 4.35 -4.90 -2.84
CA ALA A 102 2.97 -4.81 -3.30
C ALA A 102 2.14 -3.89 -2.40
N ILE A 103 2.22 -4.07 -1.07
CA ILE A 103 1.50 -3.25 -0.10
C ILE A 103 2.00 -1.79 -0.14
N LYS A 104 3.32 -1.60 -0.25
CA LYS A 104 3.94 -0.28 -0.39
C LYS A 104 3.42 0.43 -1.64
N LYS A 105 3.43 -0.23 -2.80
CA LYS A 105 2.90 0.32 -4.07
C LYS A 105 1.42 0.62 -3.97
N GLN A 106 0.61 -0.28 -3.40
CA GLN A 106 -0.82 -0.07 -3.23
C GLN A 106 -1.11 1.18 -2.38
N ARG A 107 -0.37 1.38 -1.28
CA ARG A 107 -0.49 2.57 -0.44
C ARG A 107 -0.06 3.84 -1.18
N GLN A 108 1.02 3.79 -1.95
CA GLN A 108 1.47 4.92 -2.76
C GLN A 108 0.43 5.26 -3.84
N LEU A 109 -0.11 4.27 -4.55
CA LEU A 109 -1.17 4.48 -5.54
C LEU A 109 -2.42 5.08 -4.90
N PHE A 110 -2.83 4.58 -3.73
CA PHE A 110 -3.97 5.13 -2.98
C PHE A 110 -3.73 6.59 -2.55
N ASN A 111 -2.52 6.92 -2.09
CA ASN A 111 -2.17 8.30 -1.76
C ASN A 111 -2.14 9.20 -3.00
N VAL A 112 -1.65 8.68 -4.13
CA VAL A 112 -1.66 9.37 -5.43
C VAL A 112 -3.11 9.59 -5.92
N SER A 113 -4.02 8.65 -5.69
CA SER A 113 -5.43 8.85 -6.04
C SER A 113 -6.15 9.82 -5.09
N ARG A 114 -5.81 9.81 -3.79
CA ARG A 114 -6.35 10.77 -2.82
C ARG A 114 -5.90 12.19 -3.09
N TRP A 115 -4.61 12.44 -3.38
CA TRP A 115 -4.18 13.80 -3.74
C TRP A 115 -4.79 14.24 -5.08
N ALA A 116 -4.95 13.35 -6.06
CA ALA A 116 -5.60 13.68 -7.33
C ALA A 116 -7.07 14.06 -7.13
N GLY A 117 -7.79 13.37 -6.24
CA GLY A 117 -9.16 13.73 -5.86
C GLY A 117 -9.28 15.05 -5.10
N THR A 118 -8.30 15.40 -4.25
CA THR A 118 -8.28 16.69 -3.53
C THR A 118 -7.70 17.84 -4.36
N ALA A 119 -6.83 17.56 -5.33
CA ALA A 119 -6.23 18.56 -6.22
C ALA A 119 -7.20 18.98 -7.34
N ASN A 120 -8.24 18.17 -7.62
CA ASN A 120 -9.21 18.48 -8.66
C ASN A 120 -10.20 19.61 -8.29
N GLU A 121 -10.11 20.20 -7.09
CA GLU A 121 -10.90 21.38 -6.72
C GLU A 121 -10.11 22.70 -6.66
N ASN A 122 -8.77 22.72 -6.79
CA ASN A 122 -8.01 23.98 -6.65
C ASN A 122 -6.77 24.15 -7.55
N PHE A 123 -6.51 23.27 -8.52
CA PHE A 123 -5.25 23.31 -9.31
C PHE A 123 -5.36 23.84 -10.75
N TYR A 124 -6.33 24.73 -11.04
CA TYR A 124 -6.34 25.50 -12.30
C TYR A 124 -5.99 26.98 -12.18
N ASN A 125 -5.54 27.45 -11.01
CA ASN A 125 -5.02 28.82 -10.88
C ASN A 125 -3.89 28.89 -9.86
N GLN A 126 -2.68 28.50 -10.27
CA GLN A 126 -1.45 29.04 -9.68
C GLN A 126 -0.29 28.82 -10.66
N SER A 127 -0.01 29.88 -11.42
CA SER A 127 1.23 30.07 -12.16
C SER A 127 2.41 30.02 -11.18
N PRO A 128 3.56 29.42 -11.54
CA PRO A 128 4.75 29.47 -10.70
C PRO A 128 5.21 30.92 -10.59
N PRO A 129 5.38 31.50 -9.38
CA PRO A 129 5.90 32.85 -9.26
C PRO A 129 7.41 32.82 -9.55
N ALA A 130 7.81 33.67 -10.50
CA ALA A 130 9.19 33.96 -10.81
C ALA A 130 9.82 34.91 -9.76
N SER A 131 11.00 34.52 -9.28
CA SER A 131 12.18 35.30 -8.87
C SER A 131 12.04 36.64 -8.13
N ASN A 132 12.79 36.80 -7.02
CA ASN A 132 13.77 37.89 -6.88
C ASN A 132 14.82 37.64 -5.77
N GLN A 133 16.01 38.20 -6.00
CA GLN A 133 17.33 37.92 -5.42
C GLN A 133 17.72 38.85 -4.24
N THR A 134 18.74 38.48 -3.47
CA THR A 134 19.92 39.32 -3.05
C THR A 134 20.93 38.48 -2.22
N GLU A 135 22.12 38.21 -2.78
CA GLU A 135 23.49 38.70 -2.39
C GLU A 135 24.15 37.85 -1.26
N GLU A 136 25.43 37.41 -1.27
CA GLU A 136 26.68 37.96 -1.83
C GLU A 136 27.84 36.89 -1.93
N LYS A 137 28.66 37.02 -3.01
CA LYS A 137 30.14 36.88 -3.17
C LYS A 137 30.98 35.61 -2.86
N LYS A 138 31.65 35.14 -3.94
CA LYS A 138 33.11 34.92 -4.21
C LYS A 138 33.51 33.51 -4.71
N SER A 139 33.79 33.39 -6.01
CA SER A 139 35.07 32.92 -6.58
C SER A 139 34.93 32.83 -8.10
N SER A 140 35.59 33.74 -8.79
CA SER A 140 35.66 33.85 -10.25
C SER A 140 36.66 32.83 -10.79
N GLU A 141 36.18 31.63 -11.13
CA GLU A 141 36.70 30.83 -12.23
C GLU A 141 35.58 29.89 -12.71
N SER A 142 34.91 30.41 -13.73
CA SER A 142 34.01 29.79 -14.71
C SER A 142 32.78 28.99 -14.23
N ILE A 143 31.93 29.67 -13.46
CA ILE A 143 30.50 29.30 -13.31
C ILE A 143 29.81 29.23 -14.69
N GLU A 144 30.24 30.05 -15.66
CA GLU A 144 29.70 30.04 -17.02
C GLU A 144 30.11 28.78 -17.81
N GLU A 145 31.36 28.30 -17.70
CA GLU A 145 31.76 27.03 -18.32
C GLU A 145 31.05 25.83 -17.68
N THR A 146 30.90 25.82 -16.35
CA THR A 146 30.17 24.74 -15.67
C THR A 146 28.68 24.77 -16.03
N LEU A 147 28.08 25.96 -16.16
CA LEU A 147 26.70 26.13 -16.61
C LEU A 147 26.53 25.68 -18.07
N ASN A 148 27.45 26.05 -18.95
CA ASN A 148 27.43 25.64 -20.35
C ASN A 148 27.63 24.12 -20.51
N LYS A 149 28.50 23.52 -19.69
CA LYS A 149 28.73 22.07 -19.66
C LYS A 149 27.51 21.31 -19.15
N LEU A 150 26.88 21.78 -18.08
CA LEU A 150 25.63 21.21 -17.55
C LEU A 150 24.47 21.41 -18.52
N THR A 151 24.42 22.53 -19.23
CA THR A 151 23.39 22.79 -20.25
C THR A 151 23.55 21.84 -21.44
N ALA A 152 24.78 21.64 -21.93
CA ALA A 152 25.07 20.67 -23.00
C ALA A 152 24.78 19.21 -22.57
N GLU A 153 25.07 18.86 -21.31
CA GLU A 153 24.81 17.53 -20.76
C GLU A 153 23.30 17.29 -20.53
N ILE A 154 22.55 18.31 -20.11
CA ILE A 154 21.09 18.30 -20.01
C ILE A 154 20.46 18.23 -21.41
N GLU A 155 20.98 18.94 -22.40
CA GLU A 155 20.50 18.87 -23.78
C GLU A 155 20.73 17.47 -24.37
N GLY A 156 21.90 16.89 -24.18
CA GLY A 156 22.20 15.50 -24.56
C GLY A 156 21.31 14.48 -23.85
N ALA A 157 21.10 14.62 -22.54
CA ALA A 157 20.18 13.79 -21.77
C ALA A 157 18.72 13.99 -22.19
N SER A 158 18.32 15.21 -22.54
CA SER A 158 16.97 15.53 -23.02
C SER A 158 16.70 14.94 -24.40
N ALA A 159 17.72 14.87 -25.26
CA ALA A 159 17.65 14.21 -26.56
C ALA A 159 17.51 12.70 -26.40
N GLN A 160 18.30 12.08 -25.50
CA GLN A 160 18.16 10.66 -25.15
C GLN A 160 16.81 10.33 -24.50
N ILE A 161 16.27 11.22 -23.65
CA ILE A 161 14.93 11.08 -23.07
C ILE A 161 13.84 11.25 -24.13
N LYS A 162 14.02 12.13 -25.12
CA LYS A 162 13.07 12.34 -26.23
C LYS A 162 13.07 11.16 -27.19
N GLU A 163 14.22 10.55 -27.43
CA GLU A 163 14.39 9.34 -28.23
C GLU A 163 13.87 8.09 -27.50
N ALA A 164 14.14 7.96 -26.21
CA ALA A 164 13.54 6.94 -25.34
C ALA A 164 12.02 7.12 -25.23
N LYS A 165 11.50 8.35 -25.13
CA LYS A 165 10.05 8.64 -25.19
C LYS A 165 9.44 8.28 -26.54
N ARG A 166 10.16 8.47 -27.65
CA ARG A 166 9.73 8.02 -28.98
C ARG A 166 9.69 6.50 -29.06
N GLN A 167 10.72 5.79 -28.59
CA GLN A 167 10.72 4.33 -28.53
C GLN A 167 9.61 3.78 -27.61
N ILE A 168 9.37 4.41 -26.45
CA ILE A 168 8.26 4.10 -25.54
C ILE A 168 6.90 4.40 -26.20
N SER A 169 6.78 5.46 -27.01
CA SER A 169 5.54 5.79 -27.73
C SER A 169 5.20 4.79 -28.85
N VAL A 170 6.22 4.20 -29.49
CA VAL A 170 6.04 3.18 -30.55
C VAL A 170 5.71 1.81 -29.94
N THR A 171 6.15 1.52 -28.71
CA THR A 171 5.79 0.27 -28.00
C THR A 171 4.46 0.36 -27.22
N ARG A 172 3.94 1.57 -26.97
CA ARG A 172 2.72 1.77 -26.15
C ARG A 172 1.40 1.67 -26.91
N SER A 173 1.41 1.40 -28.21
CA SER A 173 0.22 0.97 -28.95
C SER A 173 -0.05 -0.53 -28.76
N LYS A 174 -0.14 -0.95 -27.50
CA LYS A 174 -0.91 -2.12 -27.08
C LYS A 174 -1.86 -1.63 -26.00
N ASP A 175 -3.00 -1.13 -26.47
CA ASP A 175 -4.31 -1.42 -25.92
C ASP A 175 -4.36 -1.52 -24.38
N TYR A 176 -4.13 -0.39 -23.70
CA TYR A 176 -4.66 -0.22 -22.35
C TYR A 176 -6.16 0.05 -22.48
N SER A 177 -6.88 -1.02 -22.81
CA SER A 177 -8.32 -1.07 -22.72
C SER A 177 -8.72 -0.67 -21.30
N GLN A 178 -9.80 0.08 -21.16
CA GLN A 178 -10.40 0.60 -19.93
C GLN A 178 -10.79 -0.46 -18.86
N ASN A 179 -10.29 -1.69 -18.97
CA ASN A 179 -10.70 -2.86 -18.22
C ASN A 179 -9.89 -3.14 -16.96
N ASP A 180 -8.81 -2.40 -16.67
CA ASP A 180 -7.92 -2.74 -15.55
C ASP A 180 -7.91 -1.71 -14.40
N LEU A 181 -9.01 -0.95 -14.24
CA LEU A 181 -9.26 -0.31 -12.95
C LEU A 181 -9.43 -1.42 -11.90
N ILE A 182 -8.74 -1.32 -10.77
CA ILE A 182 -8.88 -2.27 -9.65
C ILE A 182 -10.30 -2.12 -9.07
N ILE A 183 -11.24 -2.86 -9.65
CA ILE A 183 -12.65 -2.90 -9.22
C ILE A 183 -12.73 -3.74 -7.95
N SER A 184 -13.03 -3.08 -6.82
CA SER A 184 -13.17 -3.70 -5.50
C SER A 184 -14.39 -3.14 -4.75
N GLU A 185 -14.94 -3.91 -3.82
CA GLU A 185 -16.07 -3.46 -3.00
C GLU A 185 -15.72 -2.22 -2.16
N THR A 186 -14.48 -2.13 -1.69
CA THR A 186 -13.96 -0.96 -0.96
C THR A 186 -13.99 0.28 -1.83
N LEU A 187 -13.59 0.17 -3.11
CA LEU A 187 -13.67 1.29 -4.05
C LEU A 187 -15.12 1.78 -4.24
N ALA A 188 -16.07 0.85 -4.41
CA ALA A 188 -17.47 1.21 -4.53
C ALA A 188 -17.99 1.94 -3.28
N LYS A 189 -17.63 1.45 -2.07
CA LYS A 189 -17.98 2.10 -0.80
C LYS A 189 -17.39 3.50 -0.68
N ILE A 190 -16.16 3.72 -1.13
CA ILE A 190 -15.53 5.05 -1.12
C ILE A 190 -16.33 6.03 -1.99
N TYR A 191 -16.72 5.62 -3.20
CA TYR A 191 -17.57 6.47 -4.05
C TYR A 191 -18.91 6.82 -3.39
N VAL A 192 -19.55 5.87 -2.70
CA VAL A 192 -20.76 6.15 -1.92
C VAL A 192 -20.51 7.18 -0.83
N THR A 193 -19.39 7.09 -0.10
CA THR A 193 -19.05 8.08 0.94
C THR A 193 -18.75 9.47 0.39
N GLN A 194 -18.30 9.56 -0.86
CA GLN A 194 -18.01 10.82 -1.54
C GLN A 194 -19.26 11.43 -2.20
N GLY A 195 -20.39 10.74 -2.22
CA GLY A 195 -21.60 11.17 -2.91
C GLY A 195 -21.60 10.91 -4.43
N GLU A 196 -20.54 10.28 -4.95
CA GLU A 196 -20.39 9.88 -6.36
C GLU A 196 -21.20 8.60 -6.64
N PHE A 197 -22.53 8.73 -6.59
CA PHE A 197 -23.43 7.57 -6.65
C PHE A 197 -23.42 6.88 -8.02
N LYS A 198 -23.22 7.62 -9.12
CA LYS A 198 -23.21 7.05 -10.48
C LYS A 198 -22.00 6.14 -10.67
N GLU A 199 -20.85 6.59 -10.21
CA GLU A 199 -19.56 5.90 -10.21
C GLU A 199 -19.66 4.65 -9.33
N ALA A 200 -20.19 4.79 -8.09
CA ALA A 200 -20.44 3.66 -7.20
C ALA A 200 -21.31 2.56 -7.87
N ILE A 201 -22.40 2.95 -8.54
CA ILE A 201 -23.27 2.02 -9.27
C ILE A 201 -22.51 1.31 -10.39
N THR A 202 -21.67 2.02 -11.16
CA THR A 202 -20.89 1.39 -12.24
C THR A 202 -19.91 0.35 -11.70
N VAL A 203 -19.27 0.62 -10.57
CA VAL A 203 -18.36 -0.32 -9.90
C VAL A 203 -19.12 -1.53 -9.37
N TYR A 204 -20.28 -1.34 -8.72
CA TYR A 204 -21.12 -2.45 -8.25
C TYR A 204 -21.64 -3.33 -9.39
N LYS A 205 -22.02 -2.74 -10.53
CA LYS A 205 -22.42 -3.52 -11.73
C LYS A 205 -21.28 -4.39 -12.25
N LYS A 206 -20.05 -3.86 -12.28
CA LYS A 206 -18.87 -4.64 -12.69
C LYS A 206 -18.51 -5.73 -11.67
N LEU A 207 -18.64 -5.45 -10.37
CA LEU A 207 -18.43 -6.44 -9.30
C LEU A 207 -19.42 -7.60 -9.38
N LYS A 208 -20.66 -7.32 -9.77
CA LYS A 208 -21.71 -8.32 -9.98
C LYS A 208 -21.32 -9.36 -11.01
N VAL A 209 -20.78 -8.92 -12.15
CA VAL A 209 -20.28 -9.81 -13.22
C VAL A 209 -19.09 -10.64 -12.76
N LYS A 210 -18.21 -10.07 -11.93
CA LYS A 210 -16.99 -10.73 -11.44
C LYS A 210 -17.24 -11.68 -10.26
N SER A 211 -18.30 -11.47 -9.48
CA SER A 211 -18.61 -12.24 -8.27
C SER A 211 -20.10 -12.56 -8.20
N PRO A 212 -20.58 -13.55 -8.99
CA PRO A 212 -21.99 -13.94 -9.04
C PRO A 212 -22.55 -14.38 -7.68
N ASP A 213 -21.72 -14.97 -6.82
CA ASP A 213 -22.11 -15.43 -5.47
C ASP A 213 -22.67 -14.31 -4.57
N LYS A 214 -22.35 -13.05 -4.89
CA LYS A 214 -22.79 -11.87 -4.14
C LYS A 214 -23.78 -11.00 -4.93
N GLU A 215 -24.40 -11.53 -5.98
CA GLU A 215 -25.28 -10.77 -6.86
C GLU A 215 -26.41 -10.04 -6.11
N ALA A 216 -27.15 -10.75 -5.25
CA ALA A 216 -28.25 -10.17 -4.47
C ALA A 216 -27.81 -8.99 -3.59
N TYR A 217 -26.59 -9.05 -3.05
CA TYR A 217 -26.01 -7.96 -2.26
C TYR A 217 -25.72 -6.73 -3.13
N PHE A 218 -25.12 -6.93 -4.30
CA PHE A 218 -24.82 -5.83 -5.21
C PHE A 218 -26.09 -5.19 -5.79
N ASP A 219 -27.11 -5.99 -6.11
CA ASP A 219 -28.40 -5.47 -6.59
C ASP A 219 -29.10 -4.62 -5.52
N SER A 220 -29.09 -5.05 -4.26
CA SER A 220 -29.61 -4.27 -3.14
C SER A 220 -28.91 -2.90 -3.03
N LYS A 221 -27.57 -2.88 -3.15
CA LYS A 221 -26.78 -1.64 -3.10
C LYS A 221 -27.03 -0.73 -4.29
N ILE A 222 -27.14 -1.28 -5.50
CA ILE A 222 -27.46 -0.50 -6.70
C ILE A 222 -28.84 0.17 -6.56
N SER A 223 -29.85 -0.56 -6.07
CA SER A 223 -31.19 -0.02 -5.83
C SER A 223 -31.20 1.11 -4.79
N GLU A 224 -30.48 0.94 -3.67
CA GLU A 224 -30.32 1.98 -2.64
C GLU A 224 -29.73 3.27 -3.23
N LEU A 225 -28.70 3.15 -4.07
CA LEU A 225 -28.03 4.30 -4.67
C LEU A 225 -28.87 4.98 -5.76
N ASN A 226 -29.63 4.21 -6.54
CA ASN A 226 -30.57 4.78 -7.51
C ASN A 226 -31.68 5.59 -6.82
N ALA A 227 -32.17 5.14 -5.66
CA ALA A 227 -33.15 5.89 -4.88
C ALA A 227 -32.58 7.23 -4.38
N LYS A 228 -31.30 7.26 -3.97
CA LYS A 228 -30.60 8.49 -3.56
C LYS A 228 -30.32 9.45 -4.72
N LEU A 229 -30.20 8.96 -5.95
CA LEU A 229 -30.07 9.80 -7.15
C LEU A 229 -31.42 10.37 -7.62
N SER A 230 -32.53 9.81 -7.17
CA SER A 230 -33.88 10.19 -7.58
C SER A 230 -34.59 11.14 -6.60
N ASN A 231 -33.96 11.44 -5.46
CA ASN A 231 -34.37 12.42 -4.46
C ASN A 231 -33.45 13.64 -4.51
#